data_AF-A0A7V5J446-F1
#
_entry.id   AF-A0A7V5J446-F1
#
_cell.length_a   1.000
_cell.length_b   1.000
_cell.length_c   1.000
_cell.angle_alpha   90.00
_cell.angle_beta   90.00
_cell.angle_gamma   90.00
#
_symmetry.space_group_name_H-M   'P 1'
#
loop_
_entity.id
_entity.type
_entity.pdbx_description
1 polymer ?
#
loop_
_entity_poly.entity_id
_entity_poly.type
_entity_poly.pdbx_seq_one_letter_code
_entity_poly.pdbx_strand_id
1 'polypeptide(L)'
;MKRMITQRVQSLLMIPKLSTPMALVLLFGVFLTVFIMNQVQVIQNNTTLLKSEVVPAFEKSTKNITLLKNISEHLTFATLTAEEEMVMEIKDDATIQENLLDILSHNETLRVERVDVYLAGFQDYFEAARQYTLNSIRENELSDEGETTTQALLNKYNQVYQGFIQLNVDIEDEIANRTALIEKTSMRLVYFTVAYIVILAIVLFVTSDYHVIQAQRKELAKVNRNVQNSLEYASLIQEAILPRQQLMNRYMKESFVFWLPKDTVGGDIYFVSELESKEEIIVMVID
;
A
#
# COMPACT_ATOMS: atom_id res chain seq x y z
N MET A 1 -38.23 -17.72 17.31
CA MET A 1 -37.23 -17.64 16.23
C MET A 1 -37.38 -16.38 15.36
N LYS A 2 -38.55 -16.10 14.74
CA LYS A 2 -38.79 -14.85 13.97
C LYS A 2 -38.49 -13.55 14.73
N ARG A 3 -38.95 -13.40 15.98
CA ARG A 3 -38.69 -12.21 16.82
C ARG A 3 -37.19 -11.93 17.08
N MET A 4 -36.37 -12.98 17.17
CA MET A 4 -34.94 -12.88 17.44
C MET A 4 -34.15 -12.44 16.19
N ILE A 5 -34.62 -12.83 15.00
CA ILE A 5 -34.09 -12.38 13.71
C ILE A 5 -34.49 -10.92 13.47
N THR A 6 -35.73 -10.52 13.79
CA THR A 6 -36.19 -9.13 13.63
C THR A 6 -35.44 -8.16 14.54
N GLN A 7 -35.12 -8.55 15.78
CA GLN A 7 -34.31 -7.72 16.69
C GLN A 7 -32.85 -7.58 16.21
N ARG A 8 -32.23 -8.64 15.68
CA ARG A 8 -30.88 -8.56 15.08
C ARG A 8 -30.84 -7.68 13.83
N VAL A 9 -31.89 -7.70 13.00
CA VAL A 9 -32.01 -6.82 11.83
C VAL A 9 -32.23 -5.36 12.25
N GLN A 10 -32.99 -5.11 13.32
CA GLN A 10 -33.15 -3.75 13.87
C GLN A 10 -31.87 -3.21 14.53
N SER A 11 -31.05 -4.05 15.18
CA SER A 11 -29.73 -3.63 15.67
C SER A 11 -28.73 -3.37 14.54
N LEU A 12 -28.86 -4.04 13.39
CA LEU A 12 -28.09 -3.74 12.17
C LEU A 12 -28.53 -2.41 11.51
N LEU A 13 -29.79 -2.00 11.69
CA LEU A 13 -30.32 -0.70 11.27
C LEU A 13 -29.99 0.45 12.24
N MET A 14 -29.37 0.16 13.41
CA MET A 14 -28.88 1.16 14.37
C MET A 14 -27.43 1.58 14.13
N ILE A 15 -26.84 1.23 12.98
CA ILE A 15 -25.59 1.88 12.55
C ILE A 15 -25.98 3.33 12.20
N PRO A 16 -25.40 4.35 12.86
CA PRO A 16 -25.69 5.75 12.52
C PRO A 16 -25.48 5.91 11.02
N LYS A 17 -26.39 6.61 10.32
CA LYS A 17 -26.26 6.85 8.87
C LYS A 17 -24.85 7.34 8.58
N LEU A 18 -24.02 6.43 8.09
CA LEU A 18 -22.62 6.71 7.81
C LEU A 18 -22.61 7.82 6.78
N SER A 19 -21.93 8.93 7.06
CA SER A 19 -21.87 10.02 6.10
C SER A 19 -21.30 9.45 4.79
N THR A 20 -21.85 9.86 3.65
CA THR A 20 -21.36 9.44 2.33
C THR A 20 -19.84 9.49 2.19
N PRO A 21 -19.11 10.51 2.69
CA PRO A 21 -17.65 10.50 2.67
C PRO A 21 -17.03 9.38 3.52
N MET A 22 -17.60 9.06 4.68
CA MET A 22 -17.05 8.01 5.55
C MET A 22 -17.30 6.60 5.01
N ALA A 23 -18.42 6.38 4.32
CA ALA A 23 -18.67 5.13 3.59
C ALA A 23 -17.65 4.92 2.45
N LEU A 24 -17.30 6.00 1.74
CA LEU A 24 -16.36 5.97 0.62
C LEU A 24 -14.93 5.69 1.10
N VAL A 25 -14.54 6.25 2.24
CA VAL A 25 -13.27 5.94 2.91
C VAL A 25 -13.18 4.46 3.31
N LEU A 26 -14.24 3.89 3.91
CA LEU A 26 -14.23 2.46 4.30
C LEU A 26 -14.12 1.55 3.08
N LEU A 27 -14.84 1.85 2.00
CA LEU A 27 -14.78 1.09 0.75
C LEU A 27 -13.38 1.16 0.12
N PHE A 28 -12.78 2.35 0.08
CA PHE A 28 -11.40 2.53 -0.36
C PHE A 28 -10.42 1.79 0.56
N GLY A 29 -10.67 1.77 1.87
CA GLY A 29 -9.88 1.00 2.83
C GLY A 29 -9.85 -0.49 2.51
N VAL A 30 -11.00 -1.09 2.18
CA VAL A 30 -11.07 -2.50 1.74
C VAL A 30 -10.32 -2.72 0.42
N PHE A 31 -10.43 -1.80 -0.53
CA PHE A 31 -9.66 -1.89 -1.77
C PHE A 31 -8.15 -1.83 -1.50
N LEU A 32 -7.74 -0.90 -0.64
CA LEU A 32 -6.34 -0.74 -0.25
C LEU A 32 -5.80 -1.98 0.46
N THR A 33 -6.57 -2.63 1.34
CA THR A 33 -6.12 -3.84 2.01
C THR A 33 -5.91 -4.99 1.03
N VAL A 34 -6.82 -5.18 0.07
CA VAL A 34 -6.64 -6.17 -1.01
C VAL A 34 -5.41 -5.85 -1.86
N PHE A 35 -5.22 -4.57 -2.21
CA PHE A 35 -4.04 -4.12 -2.94
C PHE A 35 -2.75 -4.38 -2.18
N ILE A 36 -2.68 -4.01 -0.89
CA ILE A 36 -1.54 -4.26 0.00
C ILE A 36 -1.25 -5.76 0.06
N MET A 37 -2.27 -6.59 0.26
CA MET A 37 -2.11 -8.04 0.36
C MET A 37 -1.51 -8.64 -0.91
N ASN A 38 -1.94 -8.16 -2.09
CA ASN A 38 -1.35 -8.57 -3.36
C ASN A 38 0.13 -8.15 -3.48
N GLN A 39 0.48 -6.92 -3.10
CA GLN A 39 1.89 -6.47 -3.16
C GLN A 39 2.77 -7.23 -2.15
N VAL A 40 2.26 -7.48 -0.94
CA VAL A 40 2.96 -8.28 0.08
C VAL A 40 3.20 -9.70 -0.42
N GLN A 41 2.24 -10.31 -1.11
CA GLN A 41 2.43 -11.63 -1.72
C GLN A 41 3.58 -11.63 -2.74
N VAL A 42 3.68 -10.61 -3.59
CA VAL A 42 4.79 -10.47 -4.56
C VAL A 42 6.15 -10.37 -3.85
N ILE A 43 6.21 -9.59 -2.77
CA ILE A 43 7.44 -9.46 -1.95
C ILE A 43 7.79 -10.79 -1.29
N GLN A 44 6.81 -11.47 -0.70
CA GLN A 44 7.00 -12.77 -0.04
C GLN A 44 7.47 -13.83 -1.03
N ASN A 45 6.82 -13.94 -2.19
CA ASN A 45 7.21 -14.91 -3.23
C ASN A 45 8.67 -14.72 -3.66
N ASN A 46 9.09 -13.48 -3.94
CA ASN A 46 10.48 -13.20 -4.32
C ASN A 46 11.47 -13.42 -3.17
N THR A 47 11.08 -13.08 -1.93
CA THR A 47 11.92 -13.30 -0.75
C THR A 47 12.10 -14.79 -0.46
N THR A 48 11.04 -15.58 -0.57
CA THR A 48 11.08 -17.03 -0.40
C THR A 48 11.98 -17.63 -1.44
N LEU A 49 11.77 -17.31 -2.72
CA LEU A 49 12.58 -17.83 -3.81
C LEU A 49 14.08 -17.51 -3.65
N LEU A 50 14.42 -16.27 -3.25
CA LEU A 50 15.81 -15.91 -2.94
C LEU A 50 16.39 -16.81 -1.84
N LYS A 51 15.65 -17.03 -0.74
CA LYS A 51 16.12 -17.78 0.42
C LYS A 51 16.18 -19.29 0.20
N SER A 52 15.20 -19.86 -0.49
CA SER A 52 15.05 -21.31 -0.61
C SER A 52 15.76 -21.88 -1.83
N GLU A 53 16.00 -21.08 -2.87
CA GLU A 53 16.51 -21.59 -4.15
C GLU A 53 17.75 -20.82 -4.61
N VAL A 54 17.67 -19.49 -4.74
CA VAL A 54 18.74 -18.71 -5.39
C VAL A 54 20.02 -18.64 -4.55
N VAL A 55 19.92 -18.32 -3.26
CA VAL A 55 21.09 -18.28 -2.36
C VAL A 55 21.72 -19.67 -2.18
N PRO A 56 20.97 -20.75 -1.93
CA PRO A 56 21.53 -22.10 -1.91
C PRO A 56 22.22 -22.49 -3.22
N ALA A 57 21.67 -22.12 -4.38
CA ALA A 57 22.30 -22.37 -5.68
C ALA A 57 23.66 -21.65 -5.80
N PHE A 58 23.74 -20.39 -5.35
CA PHE A 58 24.99 -19.64 -5.30
C PHE A 58 26.03 -20.29 -4.39
N GLU A 59 25.62 -20.74 -3.19
CA GLU A 59 26.50 -21.46 -2.26
C GLU A 59 27.02 -22.76 -2.86
N LYS A 60 26.16 -23.54 -3.52
CA LYS A 60 26.52 -24.78 -4.22
C LYS A 60 27.49 -24.53 -5.37
N SER A 61 27.22 -23.55 -6.22
CA SER A 61 28.10 -23.19 -7.33
C SER A 61 29.46 -22.68 -6.85
N THR A 62 29.49 -21.86 -5.79
CA THR A 62 30.73 -21.42 -5.14
C THR A 62 31.51 -22.60 -4.54
N LYS A 63 30.82 -23.55 -3.91
CA LYS A 63 31.43 -24.79 -3.41
C LYS A 63 32.03 -25.61 -4.55
N ASN A 64 31.37 -25.70 -5.70
CA ASN A 64 31.87 -26.43 -6.86
C ASN A 64 33.21 -25.90 -7.36
N ILE A 65 33.46 -24.59 -7.31
CA ILE A 65 34.77 -24.01 -7.67
C ILE A 65 35.88 -24.55 -6.76
N THR A 66 35.63 -24.61 -5.45
CA THR A 66 36.59 -25.17 -4.48
C THR A 66 36.80 -26.66 -4.71
N LEU A 67 35.71 -27.42 -4.89
CA LEU A 67 35.77 -28.86 -5.15
C LEU A 67 36.53 -29.17 -6.45
N LEU A 68 36.31 -28.40 -7.52
CA LEU A 68 37.01 -28.56 -8.79
C LEU A 68 38.53 -28.38 -8.63
N LYS A 69 38.92 -27.38 -7.84
CA LYS A 69 40.33 -27.15 -7.50
C LYS A 69 40.89 -28.34 -6.72
N ASN A 70 40.19 -28.81 -5.68
CA ASN A 70 40.62 -29.96 -4.88
C ASN A 70 40.80 -31.22 -5.74
N ILE A 71 39.86 -31.49 -6.66
CA ILE A 71 39.95 -32.60 -7.61
C ILE A 71 41.23 -32.48 -8.44
N SER A 72 41.52 -31.30 -8.99
CA SER A 72 42.73 -31.08 -9.80
C SER A 72 44.01 -31.28 -8.97
N GLU A 73 44.03 -30.82 -7.73
CA GLU A 73 45.17 -30.96 -6.80
C GLU A 73 45.38 -32.43 -6.41
N HIS A 74 44.30 -33.16 -6.09
CA HIS A 74 44.34 -34.58 -5.76
C HIS A 74 44.82 -35.43 -6.93
N LEU A 75 44.32 -35.19 -8.15
CA LEU A 75 44.77 -35.91 -9.35
C LEU A 75 46.25 -35.63 -9.65
N THR A 76 46.68 -34.39 -9.48
CA THR A 76 48.10 -34.02 -9.63
C THR A 76 48.97 -34.73 -8.59
N PHE A 77 48.54 -34.73 -7.33
CA PHE A 77 49.26 -35.38 -6.24
C PHE A 77 49.33 -36.90 -6.41
N ALA A 78 48.25 -37.55 -6.84
CA ALA A 78 48.23 -38.97 -7.17
C ALA A 78 49.21 -39.32 -8.30
N THR A 79 49.31 -38.44 -9.31
CA THR A 79 50.30 -38.59 -10.39
C THR A 79 51.74 -38.49 -9.85
N LEU A 80 52.02 -37.53 -8.96
CA LEU A 80 53.36 -37.29 -8.40
C LEU A 80 53.83 -38.38 -7.44
N THR A 81 52.92 -39.00 -6.71
CA THR A 81 53.20 -40.05 -5.72
C THR A 81 53.09 -41.46 -6.29
N ALA A 82 52.55 -41.59 -7.50
CA ALA A 82 52.24 -42.86 -8.15
C ALA A 82 51.29 -43.77 -7.35
N GLU A 83 50.37 -43.18 -6.58
CA GLU A 83 49.37 -43.92 -5.80
C GLU A 83 48.00 -43.91 -6.49
N GLU A 84 47.67 -45.01 -7.17
CA GLU A 84 46.41 -45.18 -7.90
C GLU A 84 45.17 -45.14 -6.99
N GLU A 85 45.30 -45.61 -5.75
CA GLU A 85 44.20 -45.63 -4.77
C GLU A 85 43.64 -44.23 -4.50
N MET A 86 44.50 -43.20 -4.48
CA MET A 86 44.07 -41.81 -4.27
C MET A 86 43.13 -41.29 -5.36
N VAL A 87 43.25 -41.80 -6.60
CA VAL A 87 42.33 -41.45 -7.70
C VAL A 87 40.94 -42.02 -7.46
N MET A 88 40.87 -43.21 -6.87
CA MET A 88 39.60 -43.91 -6.56
C MET A 88 38.90 -43.34 -5.32
N GLU A 89 39.63 -42.61 -4.47
CA GLU A 89 39.11 -41.97 -3.26
C GLU A 89 38.49 -40.58 -3.50
N ILE A 90 38.65 -40.02 -4.71
CA ILE A 90 38.03 -38.74 -5.06
C ILE A 90 36.50 -38.90 -5.04
N LYS A 91 35.85 -38.23 -4.07
CA LYS A 91 34.38 -38.18 -3.90
C LYS A 91 33.78 -36.81 -4.25
N ASP A 92 34.65 -35.83 -4.48
CA ASP A 92 34.25 -34.45 -4.75
C ASP A 92 33.49 -34.33 -6.08
N ASP A 93 33.70 -35.24 -7.02
CA ASP A 93 33.01 -35.27 -8.31
C ASP A 93 31.51 -35.52 -8.17
N ALA A 94 31.13 -36.51 -7.35
CA ALA A 94 29.73 -36.82 -7.06
C ALA A 94 29.03 -35.62 -6.42
N THR A 95 29.74 -34.89 -5.54
CA THR A 95 29.22 -33.68 -4.90
C THR A 95 28.99 -32.55 -5.91
N ILE A 96 29.91 -32.32 -6.85
CA ILE A 96 29.73 -31.33 -7.92
C ILE A 96 28.54 -31.69 -8.80
N GLN A 97 28.41 -32.96 -9.19
CA GLN A 97 27.28 -33.42 -9.99
C GLN A 97 25.95 -33.25 -9.26
N GLU A 98 25.87 -33.64 -7.99
CA GLU A 98 24.67 -33.45 -7.17
C GLU A 98 24.29 -31.96 -7.07
N ASN A 99 25.28 -31.10 -6.82
CA ASN A 99 25.05 -29.66 -6.77
C ASN A 99 24.50 -29.10 -8.08
N LEU A 100 25.10 -29.47 -9.22
CA LEU A 100 24.65 -28.99 -10.54
C LEU A 100 23.28 -29.55 -10.91
N LEU A 101 22.99 -30.83 -10.60
CA LEU A 101 21.68 -31.44 -10.82
C LEU A 101 20.60 -30.80 -9.95
N ASP A 102 20.91 -30.47 -8.70
CA ASP A 102 19.98 -29.78 -7.81
C ASP A 102 19.67 -28.37 -8.35
N ILE A 103 20.68 -27.60 -8.76
CA ILE A 103 20.49 -26.29 -9.40
C ILE A 103 19.64 -26.43 -10.68
N LEU A 104 19.95 -27.43 -11.51
CA LEU A 104 19.21 -27.71 -12.74
C LEU A 104 17.74 -28.08 -12.48
N SER A 105 17.45 -28.81 -11.40
CA SER A 105 16.09 -29.19 -11.02
C SER A 105 15.20 -28.00 -10.63
N HIS A 106 15.81 -26.85 -10.32
CA HIS A 106 15.14 -25.59 -9.99
C HIS A 106 15.23 -24.55 -11.14
N ASN A 107 15.57 -24.97 -12.37
CA ASN A 107 15.81 -24.06 -13.50
C ASN A 107 14.55 -23.33 -14.03
N GLU A 108 13.33 -23.79 -13.71
CA GLU A 108 12.12 -23.00 -14.04
C GLU A 108 12.01 -21.71 -13.22
N THR A 109 12.56 -21.72 -12.01
CA THR A 109 12.47 -20.64 -11.03
C THR A 109 13.74 -19.80 -10.96
N LEU A 110 14.91 -20.44 -11.02
CA LEU A 110 16.20 -19.84 -11.28
C LEU A 110 16.35 -19.69 -12.80
N ARG A 111 16.23 -18.49 -13.36
CA ARG A 111 16.37 -18.24 -14.82
C ARG A 111 17.82 -18.35 -15.29
N VAL A 112 18.50 -19.42 -14.91
CA VAL A 112 19.93 -19.64 -15.07
C VAL A 112 20.13 -20.54 -16.28
N GLU A 113 20.41 -19.90 -17.41
CA GLU A 113 20.66 -20.62 -18.65
C GLU A 113 21.98 -21.42 -18.51
N ARG A 114 21.96 -22.67 -18.99
CA ARG A 114 23.15 -23.50 -19.28
C ARG A 114 23.80 -24.29 -18.13
N VAL A 115 23.09 -24.57 -17.05
CA VAL A 115 23.59 -25.48 -15.98
C VAL A 115 23.93 -26.88 -16.52
N ASP A 116 23.15 -27.35 -17.49
CA ASP A 116 23.37 -28.59 -18.24
C ASP A 116 24.70 -28.60 -19.00
N VAL A 117 25.08 -27.47 -19.60
CA VAL A 117 26.37 -27.32 -20.29
C VAL A 117 27.53 -27.40 -19.29
N TYR A 118 27.40 -26.80 -18.11
CA TYR A 118 28.42 -26.87 -17.06
C TYR A 118 28.57 -28.28 -16.49
N LEU A 119 27.46 -29.00 -16.31
CA LEU A 119 27.49 -30.41 -15.89
C LEU A 119 28.20 -31.29 -16.93
N ALA A 120 27.84 -31.16 -18.20
CA ALA A 120 28.47 -31.93 -19.27
C ALA A 120 29.97 -31.61 -19.39
N GLY A 121 30.34 -30.33 -19.32
CA GLY A 121 31.74 -29.90 -19.35
C GLY A 121 32.55 -30.44 -18.17
N PHE A 122 31.97 -30.44 -16.96
CA PHE A 122 32.61 -31.01 -15.79
C PHE A 122 32.84 -32.52 -15.92
N GLN A 123 31.83 -33.27 -16.37
CA GLN A 123 31.94 -34.72 -16.58
C GLN A 123 33.02 -35.07 -17.60
N ASP A 124 33.06 -34.35 -18.72
CA ASP A 124 34.08 -34.51 -19.76
C ASP A 124 35.49 -34.19 -19.26
N TYR A 125 35.66 -33.12 -18.47
CA TYR A 125 36.94 -32.81 -17.83
C TYR A 125 37.36 -33.90 -16.83
N PHE A 126 36.47 -34.28 -15.92
CA PHE A 126 36.80 -35.20 -14.83
C PHE A 126 37.21 -36.57 -15.35
N GLU A 127 36.47 -37.12 -16.32
CA GLU A 127 36.81 -38.41 -16.93
C GLU A 127 38.15 -38.32 -17.67
N ALA A 128 38.38 -37.27 -18.45
CA ALA A 128 39.65 -37.09 -19.17
C ALA A 128 40.84 -36.98 -18.21
N ALA A 129 40.69 -36.20 -17.13
CA ALA A 129 41.74 -35.99 -16.13
C ALA A 129 42.03 -37.29 -15.36
N ARG A 130 40.99 -38.03 -14.98
CA ARG A 130 41.13 -39.33 -14.32
C ARG A 130 41.87 -40.34 -15.20
N GLN A 131 41.48 -40.50 -16.46
CA GLN A 131 42.13 -41.42 -17.39
C GLN A 131 43.60 -41.05 -17.60
N TYR A 132 43.90 -39.76 -17.77
CA TYR A 132 45.27 -39.28 -17.91
C TYR A 132 46.12 -39.59 -16.68
N THR A 133 45.62 -39.34 -15.46
CA THR A 133 46.32 -39.67 -14.23
C THR A 133 46.60 -41.16 -14.12
N LEU A 134 45.61 -42.01 -14.37
CA LEU A 134 45.79 -43.47 -14.31
C LEU A 134 46.82 -43.97 -15.34
N ASN A 135 46.79 -43.47 -16.56
CA ASN A 135 47.76 -43.85 -17.59
C ASN A 135 49.17 -43.36 -17.23
N SER A 136 49.30 -42.13 -16.73
CA SER A 136 50.58 -41.55 -16.31
C SER A 136 51.23 -42.34 -15.17
N ILE A 137 50.43 -42.83 -14.21
CA ILE A 137 50.91 -43.68 -13.12
C ILE A 137 51.39 -45.06 -13.64
N ARG A 138 50.68 -45.63 -14.62
CA ARG A 138 50.96 -46.99 -15.15
C ARG A 138 52.14 -47.04 -16.11
N GLU A 139 52.31 -46.03 -16.95
CA GLU A 139 53.34 -46.01 -18.01
C GLU A 139 54.71 -45.56 -17.49
N ASN A 140 54.78 -44.90 -16.33
CA ASN A 140 56.00 -44.46 -15.63
C ASN A 140 56.98 -43.64 -16.51
N GLU A 141 56.52 -43.11 -17.64
CA GLU A 141 57.23 -42.21 -18.53
C GLU A 141 56.25 -41.16 -19.10
N LEU A 142 56.58 -39.89 -18.95
CA LEU A 142 55.93 -38.78 -19.66
C LEU A 142 56.51 -38.74 -21.08
N SER A 143 55.79 -39.27 -22.07
CA SER A 143 56.16 -39.18 -23.49
C SER A 143 56.01 -37.74 -24.02
N ASP A 144 56.61 -37.42 -25.18
CA ASP A 144 56.42 -36.13 -25.87
C ASP A 144 54.94 -35.84 -26.23
N GLU A 145 54.07 -36.87 -26.28
CA GLU A 145 52.61 -36.72 -26.40
C GLU A 145 51.96 -36.20 -25.10
N GLY A 146 52.64 -36.32 -23.96
CA GLY A 146 52.19 -35.89 -22.64
C GLY A 146 52.05 -34.37 -22.49
N GLU A 147 52.90 -33.57 -23.15
CA GLU A 147 52.82 -32.10 -23.07
C GLU A 147 51.55 -31.57 -23.77
N THR A 148 51.22 -32.13 -24.94
CA THR A 148 50.00 -31.78 -25.68
C THR A 148 48.74 -32.21 -24.91
N THR A 149 48.80 -33.38 -24.27
CA THR A 149 47.68 -33.92 -23.47
C THR A 149 47.47 -33.11 -22.19
N THR A 150 48.55 -32.69 -21.52
CA THR A 150 48.49 -31.83 -20.32
C THR A 150 47.90 -30.46 -20.67
N GLN A 151 48.27 -29.87 -21.81
CA GLN A 151 47.71 -28.60 -22.27
C GLN A 151 46.21 -28.72 -22.59
N ALA A 152 45.79 -29.83 -23.20
CA ALA A 152 44.37 -30.10 -23.48
C ALA A 152 43.55 -30.23 -22.18
N LEU A 153 44.10 -30.90 -21.16
CA LEU A 153 43.47 -31.00 -19.83
C LEU A 153 43.38 -29.66 -19.12
N LEU A 154 44.45 -28.87 -19.17
CA LEU A 154 44.44 -27.52 -18.60
C LEU A 154 43.38 -26.64 -19.27
N ASN A 155 43.20 -26.76 -20.58
CA ASN A 155 42.15 -26.05 -21.30
C ASN A 155 40.75 -26.51 -20.87
N LYS A 156 40.51 -27.82 -20.72
CA LYS A 156 39.24 -28.35 -20.19
C LYS A 156 38.97 -27.87 -18.77
N TYR A 157 39.96 -27.95 -17.88
CA TYR A 157 39.88 -27.42 -16.51
C TYR A 157 39.48 -25.94 -16.50
N ASN A 158 40.19 -25.12 -17.29
CA ASN A 158 39.92 -23.69 -17.38
C ASN A 158 38.52 -23.40 -17.92
N GLN A 159 38.03 -24.18 -18.90
CA GLN A 159 36.67 -24.05 -19.41
C GLN A 159 35.62 -24.33 -18.32
N VAL A 160 35.78 -25.41 -17.56
CA VAL A 160 34.86 -25.74 -16.46
C VAL A 160 34.93 -24.69 -15.35
N TYR A 161 36.13 -24.27 -14.97
CA TYR A 161 36.35 -23.24 -13.96
C TYR A 161 35.66 -21.92 -14.35
N GLN A 162 35.86 -21.45 -15.58
CA GLN A 162 35.19 -20.25 -16.09
C GLN A 162 33.67 -20.46 -16.19
N GLY A 163 33.21 -21.66 -16.50
CA GLY A 163 31.78 -22.00 -16.50
C GLY A 163 31.13 -21.83 -15.12
N PHE A 164 31.78 -22.30 -14.05
CA PHE A 164 31.29 -22.12 -12.68
C PHE A 164 31.35 -20.65 -12.23
N ILE A 165 32.35 -19.89 -12.66
CA ILE A 165 32.39 -18.44 -12.41
C ILE A 165 31.23 -17.75 -13.12
N GLN A 166 30.97 -18.09 -14.39
CA GLN A 166 29.84 -17.52 -15.13
C GLN A 166 28.51 -17.88 -14.48
N LEU A 167 28.35 -19.13 -14.02
CA LEU A 167 27.18 -19.56 -13.27
C LEU A 167 26.95 -18.70 -12.02
N ASN A 168 28.01 -18.39 -11.27
CA ASN A 168 27.93 -17.48 -10.13
C ASN A 168 27.48 -16.08 -10.52
N VAL A 169 28.02 -15.52 -11.61
CA VAL A 169 27.63 -14.20 -12.12
C VAL A 169 26.15 -14.19 -12.52
N ASP A 170 25.70 -15.22 -13.24
CA ASP A 170 24.30 -15.34 -13.68
C ASP A 170 23.34 -15.42 -12.48
N ILE A 171 23.73 -16.15 -11.42
CA ILE A 171 22.97 -16.23 -10.17
C ILE A 171 23.00 -14.90 -9.41
N GLU A 172 24.15 -14.20 -9.35
CA GLU A 172 24.28 -12.89 -8.71
C GLU A 172 23.39 -11.83 -9.38
N ASP A 173 23.36 -11.82 -10.71
CA ASP A 173 22.48 -10.93 -11.49
C ASP A 173 21.00 -11.18 -11.17
N GLU A 174 20.62 -12.46 -11.02
CA GLU A 174 19.26 -12.83 -10.61
C GLU A 174 18.94 -12.40 -9.16
N ILE A 175 19.90 -12.53 -8.24
CA ILE A 175 19.77 -12.02 -6.87
C ILE A 175 19.56 -10.50 -6.88
N ALA A 176 20.37 -9.77 -7.64
CA ALA A 176 20.29 -8.32 -7.74
C ALA A 176 18.95 -7.88 -8.34
N ASN A 177 18.49 -8.53 -9.41
CA ASN A 177 17.22 -8.25 -10.07
C ASN A 177 16.03 -8.43 -9.12
N ARG A 178 15.98 -9.57 -8.41
CA ARG A 178 14.90 -9.85 -7.44
C ARG A 178 14.93 -8.93 -6.24
N THR A 179 16.12 -8.59 -5.75
CA THR A 179 16.29 -7.63 -4.65
C THR A 179 15.78 -6.25 -5.06
N ALA A 180 16.13 -5.78 -6.26
CA ALA A 180 15.63 -4.51 -6.79
C ALA A 180 14.11 -4.51 -6.99
N LEU A 181 13.53 -5.62 -7.44
CA LEU A 181 12.08 -5.77 -7.54
C LEU A 181 11.39 -5.68 -6.17
N ILE A 182 11.94 -6.34 -5.15
CA ILE A 182 11.45 -6.27 -3.76
C ILE A 182 11.52 -4.83 -3.26
N GLU A 183 12.64 -4.15 -3.45
CA GLU A 183 12.83 -2.75 -3.02
C GLU A 183 11.80 -1.83 -3.70
N LYS A 184 11.68 -1.91 -5.03
CA LYS A 184 10.73 -1.11 -5.81
C LYS A 184 9.28 -1.36 -5.39
N THR A 185 8.92 -2.62 -5.13
CA THR A 185 7.57 -3.00 -4.68
C THR A 185 7.30 -2.49 -3.26
N SER A 186 8.29 -2.58 -2.38
CA SER A 186 8.22 -2.07 -1.00
C SER A 186 8.04 -0.56 -0.97
N MET A 187 8.81 0.19 -1.77
CA MET A 187 8.69 1.63 -1.88
C MET A 187 7.30 2.05 -2.37
N ARG A 188 6.80 1.39 -3.43
CA ARG A 188 5.44 1.63 -3.93
C ARG A 188 4.39 1.43 -2.85
N LEU A 189 4.50 0.36 -2.06
CA LEU A 189 3.60 0.05 -0.95
C LEU A 189 3.58 1.20 0.06
N VAL A 190 4.76 1.66 0.51
CA VAL A 190 4.90 2.76 1.47
C VAL A 190 4.26 4.05 0.95
N TYR A 191 4.47 4.42 -0.30
CA TYR A 191 3.84 5.62 -0.87
C TYR A 191 2.31 5.56 -0.85
N PHE A 192 1.73 4.41 -1.22
CA PHE A 192 0.27 4.24 -1.20
C PHE A 192 -0.32 4.28 0.21
N THR A 193 0.36 3.67 1.20
CA THR A 193 -0.13 3.69 2.59
C THR A 193 -0.06 5.09 3.19
N VAL A 194 1.03 5.83 2.95
CA VAL A 194 1.15 7.23 3.41
C VAL A 194 0.10 8.12 2.74
N ALA A 195 -0.08 8.00 1.42
CA ALA A 195 -1.10 8.78 0.71
C ALA A 195 -2.51 8.50 1.24
N TYR A 196 -2.83 7.23 1.54
CA TYR A 196 -4.11 6.88 2.15
C TYR A 196 -4.31 7.51 3.54
N ILE A 197 -3.29 7.47 4.40
CA ILE A 197 -3.36 8.09 5.74
C ILE A 197 -3.61 9.59 5.62
N VAL A 198 -2.96 10.28 4.68
CA VAL A 198 -3.17 11.72 4.43
C VAL A 198 -4.60 11.99 3.95
N ILE A 199 -5.10 11.22 2.98
CA ILE A 199 -6.48 11.36 2.49
C ILE A 199 -7.49 11.11 3.60
N LEU A 200 -7.27 10.07 4.41
CA LEU A 200 -8.10 9.75 5.57
C LEU A 200 -8.14 10.92 6.55
N ALA A 201 -6.99 11.51 6.89
CA ALA A 201 -6.91 12.67 7.77
C ALA A 201 -7.68 13.88 7.22
N ILE A 202 -7.54 14.17 5.92
CA ILE A 202 -8.28 15.25 5.25
C ILE A 202 -9.79 15.00 5.32
N VAL A 203 -10.25 13.79 5.04
CA VAL A 203 -11.68 13.46 5.09
C VAL A 203 -12.24 13.59 6.51
N LEU A 204 -11.52 13.12 7.53
CA LEU A 204 -11.91 13.28 8.93
C LEU A 204 -11.98 14.76 9.34
N PHE A 205 -11.00 15.55 8.90
CA PHE A 205 -10.98 16.99 9.17
C PHE A 205 -12.17 17.71 8.53
N VAL A 206 -12.41 17.50 7.23
CA VAL A 206 -13.51 18.14 6.48
C VAL A 206 -14.89 17.73 7.02
N THR A 207 -15.05 16.46 7.39
CA THR A 207 -16.33 15.99 7.95
C THR A 207 -16.61 16.58 9.33
N SER A 208 -15.58 16.74 10.17
CA SER A 208 -15.69 17.41 11.47
C SER A 208 -16.16 18.87 11.31
N ASP A 209 -15.50 19.64 10.45
CA ASP A 209 -15.82 21.05 10.22
C ASP A 209 -17.24 21.22 9.67
N TYR A 210 -17.67 20.34 8.77
CA TYR A 210 -19.03 20.35 8.23
C TYR A 210 -20.09 20.21 9.33
N HIS A 211 -19.87 19.32 10.32
CA HIS A 211 -20.82 19.14 11.42
C HIS A 211 -20.92 20.37 12.31
N VAL A 212 -19.80 21.03 12.59
CA VAL A 212 -19.75 22.28 13.37
C VAL A 212 -20.52 23.39 12.66
N ILE A 213 -20.25 23.60 11.36
CA ILE A 213 -20.92 24.63 10.56
C ILE A 213 -22.43 24.37 10.49
N GLN A 214 -22.84 23.11 10.33
CA GLN A 214 -24.26 22.76 10.27
C GLN A 214 -24.97 23.00 11.62
N ALA A 215 -24.29 22.75 12.74
CA ALA A 215 -24.84 23.05 14.06
C ALA A 215 -25.05 24.56 14.24
N GLN A 216 -24.03 25.36 13.93
CA GLN A 216 -24.11 26.83 13.99
C GLN A 216 -25.20 27.39 13.07
N ARG A 217 -25.35 26.87 11.85
CA ARG A 217 -26.42 27.27 10.93
C ARG A 217 -27.82 26.99 11.49
N LYS A 218 -28.02 25.84 12.13
CA LYS A 218 -29.30 25.50 12.76
C LYS A 218 -29.63 26.42 13.92
N GLU A 219 -28.64 26.74 14.74
CA GLU A 219 -28.79 27.67 15.85
C GLU A 219 -29.14 29.08 15.36
N LEU A 220 -28.40 29.59 14.38
CA LEU A 220 -28.67 30.89 13.75
C LEU A 220 -30.06 30.95 13.13
N ALA A 221 -30.48 29.89 12.43
CA ALA A 221 -31.83 29.81 11.86
C ALA A 221 -32.93 29.82 12.94
N LYS A 222 -32.67 29.21 14.10
CA LYS A 222 -33.59 29.25 15.25
C LYS A 222 -33.67 30.65 15.84
N VAL A 223 -32.53 31.32 16.05
CA VAL A 223 -32.47 32.69 16.56
C VAL A 223 -33.20 33.64 15.60
N ASN A 224 -32.94 33.56 14.29
CA ASN A 224 -33.62 34.40 13.30
C ASN A 224 -35.14 34.20 13.32
N ARG A 225 -35.62 32.94 13.42
CA ARG A 225 -37.06 32.67 13.56
C ARG A 225 -37.65 33.28 14.83
N ASN A 226 -36.94 33.18 15.96
CA ASN A 226 -37.41 33.76 17.21
C ASN A 226 -37.51 35.29 17.10
N VAL A 227 -36.50 35.94 16.51
CA VAL A 227 -36.52 37.40 16.27
C VAL A 227 -37.70 37.77 15.38
N GLN A 228 -37.91 37.04 14.28
CA GLN A 228 -39.05 37.29 13.38
C GLN A 228 -40.39 37.18 14.11
N ASN A 229 -40.57 36.13 14.91
CA ASN A 229 -41.80 35.93 15.70
C ASN A 229 -41.98 37.02 16.76
N SER A 230 -40.89 37.49 17.39
CA SER A 230 -40.94 38.60 18.34
C SER A 230 -41.32 39.92 17.66
N LEU A 231 -40.84 40.18 16.44
CA LEU A 231 -41.23 41.34 15.65
C LEU A 231 -42.71 41.28 15.24
N GLU A 232 -43.18 40.11 14.79
CA GLU A 232 -44.60 39.88 14.46
C GLU A 232 -45.49 40.09 15.69
N TYR A 233 -45.09 39.55 16.84
CA TYR A 233 -45.83 39.76 18.09
C TYR A 233 -45.85 41.23 18.54
N ALA A 234 -44.72 41.94 18.42
CA ALA A 234 -44.65 43.36 18.74
C ALA A 234 -45.54 44.20 17.81
N SER A 235 -45.63 43.82 16.52
CA SER A 235 -46.55 44.45 15.56
C SER A 235 -48.01 44.31 15.98
N LEU A 236 -48.42 43.10 16.41
CA LEU A 236 -49.77 42.87 16.92
C LEU A 236 -50.09 43.72 18.16
N ILE A 237 -49.13 43.89 19.08
CA ILE A 237 -49.30 44.78 20.24
C ILE A 237 -49.44 46.23 19.78
N GLN A 238 -48.58 46.67 18.86
CA GLN A 238 -48.60 48.04 18.34
C GLN A 238 -49.96 48.35 17.70
N GLU A 239 -50.44 47.50 16.80
CA GLU A 239 -51.75 47.64 16.16
C GLU A 239 -52.91 47.66 17.18
N ALA A 240 -52.83 46.85 18.25
CA ALA A 240 -53.87 46.78 19.27
C ALA A 240 -53.98 48.04 20.15
N ILE A 241 -52.87 48.77 20.31
CA ILE A 241 -52.82 50.01 21.10
C ILE A 241 -53.27 51.22 20.28
N LEU A 242 -53.15 51.17 18.94
CA LEU A 242 -53.59 52.27 18.08
C LEU A 242 -55.12 52.50 18.21
N PRO A 243 -55.56 53.74 18.35
CA PRO A 243 -56.95 54.06 18.64
C PRO A 243 -57.85 53.75 17.44
N ARG A 244 -59.06 53.25 17.71
CA ARG A 244 -60.03 52.91 16.67
C ARG A 244 -60.49 54.16 15.94
N GLN A 245 -60.41 54.15 14.61
CA GLN A 245 -60.76 55.26 13.73
C GLN A 245 -62.19 55.82 13.95
N GLN A 246 -63.09 54.99 14.49
CA GLN A 246 -64.46 55.36 14.86
C GLN A 246 -64.53 56.47 15.92
N LEU A 247 -63.57 56.52 16.87
CA LEU A 247 -63.55 57.57 17.90
C LEU A 247 -63.23 58.92 17.28
N MET A 248 -62.23 58.98 16.39
CA MET A 248 -61.87 60.22 15.70
C MET A 248 -63.01 60.72 14.79
N ASN A 249 -63.64 59.82 14.03
CA ASN A 249 -64.72 60.16 13.09
C ASN A 249 -65.98 60.72 13.77
N ARG A 250 -66.18 60.46 15.07
CA ARG A 250 -67.30 61.03 15.85
C ARG A 250 -67.12 62.53 16.08
N TYR A 251 -65.89 62.95 16.36
CA TYR A 251 -65.56 64.33 16.73
C TYR A 251 -65.12 65.17 15.53
N MET A 252 -64.38 64.58 14.59
CA MET A 252 -63.84 65.27 13.43
C MET A 252 -64.21 64.53 12.13
N LYS A 253 -65.34 64.93 11.52
CA LYS A 253 -65.86 64.29 10.30
C LYS A 253 -64.99 64.52 9.05
N GLU A 254 -64.21 65.61 9.03
CA GLU A 254 -63.26 65.93 7.95
C GLU A 254 -61.81 65.66 8.37
N SER A 255 -61.54 64.48 8.95
CA SER A 255 -60.20 64.08 9.38
C SER A 255 -59.81 62.73 8.78
N PHE A 256 -58.50 62.49 8.66
CA PHE A 256 -57.95 61.18 8.29
C PHE A 256 -56.70 60.89 9.12
N VAL A 257 -56.43 59.61 9.33
CA VAL A 257 -55.17 59.14 9.93
C VAL A 257 -54.48 58.24 8.93
N PHE A 258 -53.21 58.51 8.65
CA PHE A 258 -52.35 57.67 7.85
C PHE A 258 -51.14 57.27 8.69
N TRP A 259 -51.08 56.00 9.06
CA TRP A 259 -49.96 55.42 9.80
C TRP A 259 -49.47 54.20 9.02
N LEU A 260 -48.19 54.21 8.65
CA LEU A 260 -47.55 53.16 7.88
C LEU A 260 -46.14 52.93 8.45
N PRO A 261 -45.90 51.82 9.16
CA PRO A 261 -44.59 51.52 9.70
C PRO A 261 -43.62 51.21 8.55
N LYS A 262 -42.34 51.57 8.73
CA LYS A 262 -41.29 51.32 7.72
C LYS A 262 -40.98 49.84 7.53
N ASP A 263 -41.02 49.07 8.62
CA ASP A 263 -40.84 47.62 8.66
C ASP A 263 -42.02 46.99 9.44
N THR A 264 -41.90 45.75 9.92
CA THR A 264 -42.95 45.04 10.67
C THR A 264 -43.47 45.81 11.90
N VAL A 265 -42.64 46.68 12.50
CA VAL A 265 -42.98 47.52 13.65
C VAL A 265 -42.48 48.94 13.39
N GLY A 266 -43.28 49.96 13.69
CA GLY A 266 -42.90 51.39 13.60
C GLY A 266 -42.39 51.94 14.94
N GLY A 267 -41.65 53.05 14.91
CA GLY A 267 -41.34 53.82 16.14
C GLY A 267 -42.51 54.70 16.56
N ASP A 268 -43.16 55.30 15.56
CA ASP A 268 -44.21 56.30 15.72
C ASP A 268 -45.52 55.66 16.23
N ILE A 269 -46.18 56.33 17.17
CA ILE A 269 -47.50 55.96 17.70
C ILE A 269 -48.38 57.19 17.86
N TYR A 270 -49.69 57.00 17.79
CA TYR A 270 -50.65 58.06 18.07
C TYR A 270 -51.75 57.58 19.02
N PHE A 271 -52.25 58.49 19.85
CA PHE A 271 -53.29 58.25 20.84
C PHE A 271 -54.44 59.24 20.66
N VAL A 272 -55.65 58.76 20.90
CA VAL A 272 -56.87 59.58 20.93
C VAL A 272 -57.68 59.17 22.15
N SER A 273 -57.95 60.11 23.06
CA SER A 273 -58.72 59.87 24.27
C SER A 273 -59.84 60.90 24.43
N GLU A 274 -61.03 60.44 24.82
CA GLU A 274 -62.18 61.28 25.15
C GLU A 274 -62.06 61.76 26.60
N LEU A 275 -62.33 63.04 26.86
CA LEU A 275 -62.37 63.59 28.21
C LEU A 275 -63.72 63.28 28.88
N GLU A 276 -63.78 63.37 30.22
CA GLU A 276 -64.98 63.00 30.99
C GLU A 276 -66.25 63.75 30.56
N SER A 277 -66.10 64.97 30.02
CA SER A 277 -67.18 65.81 29.48
C SER A 277 -67.85 65.21 28.24
N LYS A 278 -67.20 64.30 27.52
CA LYS A 278 -67.64 63.74 26.23
C LYS A 278 -67.93 64.78 25.15
N GLU A 279 -67.35 65.97 25.30
CA GLU A 279 -67.42 67.06 24.31
C GLU A 279 -66.03 67.40 23.76
N GLU A 280 -64.98 66.87 24.37
CA GLU A 280 -63.59 67.17 24.05
C GLU A 280 -62.76 65.88 23.94
N ILE A 281 -61.75 65.90 23.05
CA ILE A 281 -60.78 64.82 22.88
C ILE A 281 -59.35 65.36 22.94
N ILE A 282 -58.43 64.52 23.40
CA ILE A 282 -56.99 64.75 23.32
C ILE A 282 -56.41 63.85 22.24
N VAL A 283 -55.62 64.44 21.35
CA VAL A 283 -54.85 63.74 20.32
C VAL A 283 -53.37 63.95 20.61
N MET A 284 -52.60 62.86 20.61
CA MET A 284 -51.15 62.89 20.81
C MET A 284 -50.48 62.04 19.75
N VAL A 285 -49.35 62.51 19.22
CA VAL A 285 -48.48 61.75 18.33
C VAL A 285 -47.09 61.75 18.95
N ILE A 286 -46.45 60.59 18.94
CA ILE A 286 -45.13 60.34 19.52
C ILE A 286 -44.29 59.65 18.44
N ASP A 287 -43.06 60.12 18.27
CA ASP A 287 -41.99 59.52 17.45
C ASP A 287 -40.84 59.14 18.40
#